data_AF-A0A7C9AJR0-F1
#
_entry.id   AF-A0A7C9AJR0-F1
#
_cell.length_a   1.000
_cell.length_b   1.000
_cell.length_c   1.000
_cell.angle_alpha   90.00
_cell.angle_beta   90.00
_cell.angle_gamma   90.00
#
_symmetry.space_group_name_H-M   'P 1'
#
loop_
_entity.id
_entity.type
_entity.pdbx_description
1 polymer ?
#
loop_
_entity_poly.entity_id
_entity_poly.type
_entity_poly.pdbx_seq_one_letter_code
_entity_poly.pdbx_strand_id
1 'polypeptide(L)'
;DVARRLKLKVQKKESGLMKFEDSKEGRKGVLSFDAEIFEVTPSFHLIELKKSSGDTLEYLKLMKQEMRPALKDVIWTWQGELEAAAESSPVLPLPAPSSGES
;
A
#
# COMPACT_ATOMS: atom_id res chain seq x y z
N ASP A 1 -10.01 9.28 -11.01
CA ASP A 1 -11.35 8.96 -10.43
C ASP A 1 -11.36 8.60 -8.94
N VAL A 2 -10.38 7.85 -8.43
CA VAL A 2 -10.31 7.43 -7.01
C VAL A 2 -10.38 8.59 -6.01
N ALA A 3 -9.53 9.61 -6.20
CA ALA A 3 -9.51 10.77 -5.31
C ALA A 3 -10.88 11.48 -5.24
N ARG A 4 -11.59 11.57 -6.38
CA ARG A 4 -12.95 12.13 -6.45
C ARG A 4 -13.96 11.26 -5.72
N ARG A 5 -13.90 9.92 -5.89
CA ARG A 5 -14.77 8.96 -5.18
C ARG A 5 -14.59 9.05 -3.66
N LEU A 6 -13.34 9.16 -3.22
CA LEU A 6 -12.97 9.23 -1.81
C LEU A 6 -13.06 10.64 -1.23
N LYS A 7 -13.45 11.64 -2.05
CA LYS A 7 -13.54 13.05 -1.66
C LYS A 7 -12.22 13.57 -1.08
N LEU A 8 -11.10 13.09 -1.61
CA LEU A 8 -9.78 13.62 -1.28
C LEU A 8 -9.60 14.96 -1.98
N LYS A 9 -9.11 15.95 -1.24
CA LYS A 9 -8.55 17.17 -1.81
C LYS A 9 -7.22 16.81 -2.45
N VAL A 10 -7.03 17.19 -3.70
CA VAL A 10 -5.78 16.98 -4.45
C VAL A 10 -5.16 18.33 -4.72
N GLN A 11 -3.92 18.50 -4.29
CA GLN A 11 -3.12 19.69 -4.52
C GLN A 11 -1.89 19.31 -5.32
N LYS A 12 -1.75 19.85 -6.53
CA LYS A 12 -0.54 19.69 -7.31
C LYS A 12 0.52 20.67 -6.80
N LYS A 13 1.69 20.15 -6.42
CA LYS A 13 2.88 20.93 -6.08
C LYS A 13 3.83 20.97 -7.29
N GLU A 14 4.96 21.64 -7.11
CA GLU A 14 6.03 21.69 -8.10
C GLU A 14 6.63 20.30 -8.36
N SER A 15 7.28 20.15 -9.51
CA SER A 15 8.10 18.98 -9.86
C SER A 15 7.37 17.62 -9.89
N GLY A 16 6.05 17.60 -10.10
CA GLY A 16 5.28 16.36 -10.23
C GLY A 16 4.79 15.78 -8.89
N LEU A 17 5.10 16.43 -7.77
CA LEU A 17 4.60 16.05 -6.45
C LEU A 17 3.11 16.41 -6.33
N MET A 18 2.30 15.47 -5.86
CA MET A 18 0.87 15.68 -5.60
C MET A 18 0.56 15.39 -4.13
N LYS A 19 -0.09 16.33 -3.44
CA LYS A 19 -0.58 16.12 -2.08
C LYS A 19 -2.05 15.74 -2.09
N PHE A 20 -2.39 14.71 -1.33
CA PHE A 20 -3.73 14.23 -1.09
C PHE A 20 -4.09 14.44 0.37
N GLU A 21 -5.28 14.98 0.61
CA GLU A 21 -5.79 15.25 1.95
C GLU A 21 -7.24 14.80 2.04
N ASP A 22 -7.58 14.05 3.08
CA ASP A 22 -8.96 13.65 3.33
C ASP A 22 -9.80 14.89 3.67
N SER A 23 -11.07 14.88 3.28
CA SER A 23 -12.01 15.92 3.69
C SER A 23 -12.53 15.69 5.11
N LYS A 24 -12.31 14.50 5.69
CA LYS A 24 -12.75 14.13 7.03
C LYS A 24 -11.58 14.09 8.01
N GLU A 25 -11.87 14.50 9.23
CA GLU A 25 -10.94 14.36 10.35
C GLU A 25 -11.05 12.94 10.92
N GLY A 26 -9.94 12.19 10.88
CA GLY A 26 -9.84 10.85 11.46
C GLY A 26 -9.46 10.89 12.93
N ARG A 27 -9.21 9.71 13.52
CA ARG A 27 -8.87 9.61 14.96
C ARG A 27 -7.62 10.42 15.35
N LYS A 28 -6.67 10.57 14.42
CA LYS A 28 -5.41 11.31 14.62
C LYS A 28 -5.33 12.57 13.76
N GLY A 29 -6.47 13.21 13.53
CA GLY A 29 -6.58 14.38 12.65
C GLY A 29 -6.78 13.98 11.20
N VAL A 30 -6.66 14.97 10.30
CA VAL A 30 -6.88 14.78 8.87
C VAL A 30 -5.77 13.91 8.25
N LEU A 31 -6.16 12.83 7.60
CA LEU A 31 -5.23 11.97 6.86
C LEU A 31 -4.71 12.72 5.63
N SER A 32 -3.38 12.79 5.49
CA SER A 32 -2.76 13.31 4.27
C SER A 32 -1.55 12.47 3.86
N PHE A 33 -1.34 12.38 2.56
CA PHE A 33 -0.22 11.68 1.94
C PHE A 33 0.18 12.38 0.65
N ASP A 34 1.45 12.30 0.30
CA ASP A 34 1.99 12.80 -0.96
C ASP A 34 2.20 11.62 -1.94
N ALA A 35 2.04 11.88 -3.23
CA ALA A 35 2.39 10.98 -4.31
C ALA A 35 3.43 11.64 -5.21
N GLU A 36 4.49 10.92 -5.52
CA GLU A 36 5.55 11.38 -6.40
C GLU A 36 5.85 10.30 -7.44
N ILE A 37 6.08 10.73 -8.68
CA ILE A 37 6.43 9.82 -9.77
C ILE A 37 7.89 10.08 -10.11
N PHE A 38 8.70 9.06 -9.95
CA PHE A 38 10.12 9.06 -10.27
C PHE A 38 10.35 8.28 -11.56
N GLU A 39 11.04 8.90 -12.51
CA GLU A 39 11.56 8.20 -13.68
C GLU A 39 12.82 7.43 -13.27
N VAL A 40 12.74 6.09 -13.24
CA VAL A 40 13.89 5.23 -12.96
C VAL A 40 14.61 4.90 -14.26
N THR A 41 13.84 4.66 -15.32
CA THR A 41 14.31 4.53 -16.71
C THR A 41 13.22 5.07 -17.65
N PRO A 42 13.52 5.36 -18.93
CA PRO A 42 12.50 5.87 -19.87
C PRO A 42 11.24 4.99 -20.00
N SER A 43 11.35 3.70 -19.68
CA SER A 43 10.24 2.73 -19.74
C SER A 43 9.72 2.32 -18.35
N PHE A 44 10.41 2.67 -17.27
CA PHE A 44 10.03 2.31 -15.90
C PHE A 44 9.94 3.53 -15.00
N HIS A 45 8.73 3.76 -14.52
CA HIS A 45 8.41 4.81 -13.58
C HIS A 45 8.06 4.17 -12.23
N LEU A 46 8.61 4.74 -11.16
CA LEU A 46 8.27 4.38 -9.79
C LEU A 46 7.27 5.40 -9.25
N ILE A 47 6.23 4.92 -8.57
CA ILE A 47 5.27 5.79 -7.88
C ILE A 47 5.50 5.60 -6.39
N GLU A 48 5.96 6.65 -5.71
CA GLU A 48 6.08 6.67 -4.26
C GLU A 48 4.81 7.29 -3.67
N LEU A 49 4.20 6.61 -2.70
CA LEU A 49 3.12 7.14 -1.88
C LEU A 49 3.61 7.24 -0.45
N LYS A 50 3.63 8.45 0.09
CA LYS A 50 4.21 8.75 1.40
C LYS A 50 3.17 9.40 2.31
N LYS A 51 2.92 8.78 3.46
CA LYS A 51 2.07 9.38 4.49
C LYS A 51 2.72 10.66 5.02
N SER A 52 1.96 11.75 5.07
CA SER A 52 2.40 13.05 5.57
C SER A 52 1.82 13.36 6.95
N SER A 53 0.54 13.03 7.20
CA SER A 53 -0.13 13.22 8.51
C SER A 53 -1.32 12.27 8.70
N GLY A 54 -1.90 12.23 9.90
CA GLY A 54 -3.11 11.47 10.25
C GLY A 54 -2.84 10.06 10.80
N ASP A 55 -3.85 9.20 10.75
CA ASP A 55 -3.77 7.84 11.29
C ASP A 55 -3.07 6.87 10.31
N THR A 56 -2.12 6.07 10.82
CA THR A 56 -1.36 5.13 9.99
C THR A 56 -2.19 3.94 9.53
N LEU A 57 -3.12 3.45 10.35
CA LEU A 57 -3.98 2.32 9.96
C LEU A 57 -4.99 2.75 8.89
N GLU A 58 -5.53 3.96 9.00
CA GLU A 58 -6.39 4.54 7.96
C GLU A 58 -5.62 4.70 6.65
N TYR A 59 -4.38 5.21 6.70
CA TYR A 59 -3.49 5.28 5.54
C TYR A 59 -3.27 3.90 4.90
N LEU A 60 -2.85 2.90 5.68
CA LEU A 60 -2.58 1.55 5.16
C LEU A 60 -3.83 0.90 4.56
N LYS A 61 -4.99 1.10 5.17
CA LYS A 61 -6.28 0.61 4.65
C LYS A 61 -6.61 1.28 3.32
N LEU A 62 -6.44 2.60 3.22
CA LEU A 62 -6.64 3.37 1.99
C LEU A 62 -5.73 2.85 0.86
N MET A 63 -4.44 2.65 1.17
CA MET A 63 -3.47 2.13 0.21
C MET A 63 -3.84 0.74 -0.28
N LYS A 64 -4.24 -0.16 0.63
CA LYS A 64 -4.57 -1.56 0.29
C LYS A 64 -5.92 -1.71 -0.41
N GLN A 65 -6.96 -1.00 0.03
CA GLN A 65 -8.33 -1.21 -0.45
C GLN A 65 -8.71 -0.32 -1.63
N GLU A 66 -8.11 0.85 -1.76
CA GLU A 66 -8.51 1.82 -2.79
C GLU A 66 -7.42 2.08 -3.82
N MET A 67 -6.18 2.36 -3.38
CA MET A 67 -5.09 2.73 -4.30
C MET A 67 -4.54 1.53 -5.07
N ARG A 68 -4.18 0.44 -4.39
CA ARG A 68 -3.64 -0.76 -5.03
C ARG A 68 -4.58 -1.30 -6.13
N PRO A 69 -5.91 -1.46 -5.89
CA PRO A 69 -6.81 -1.95 -6.94
C PRO A 69 -6.99 -0.96 -8.09
N ALA A 70 -6.90 0.35 -7.83
CA ALA A 70 -7.04 1.36 -8.87
C ALA A 70 -5.81 1.52 -9.75
N LEU A 71 -4.63 1.12 -9.24
CA LEU A 71 -3.36 1.19 -9.95
C LEU A 71 -2.95 -0.17 -10.54
N LYS A 72 -3.80 -1.20 -10.44
CA LYS A 72 -3.51 -2.57 -10.90
C LYS A 72 -3.13 -2.66 -12.38
N ASP A 73 -3.69 -1.78 -13.21
CA ASP A 73 -3.47 -1.78 -14.67
C ASP A 73 -2.24 -0.95 -15.06
N VAL A 74 -1.60 -0.26 -14.08
CA VAL A 74 -0.47 0.66 -14.29
C VAL A 74 0.79 0.17 -13.57
N ILE A 75 0.65 -0.46 -12.41
CA ILE A 75 1.76 -0.90 -11.56
C ILE A 75 2.04 -2.39 -11.77
N TRP A 76 3.29 -2.71 -12.08
CA TRP A 76 3.76 -4.10 -12.22
C TRP A 76 3.91 -4.80 -10.87
N THR A 77 4.46 -4.10 -9.85
CA THR A 77 4.66 -4.62 -8.49
C THR A 77 4.34 -3.57 -7.43
N TRP A 78 3.74 -3.99 -6.31
CA TRP A 78 3.43 -3.12 -5.17
C TRP A 78 4.29 -3.49 -3.96
N GLN A 79 5.02 -2.54 -3.39
CA GLN A 79 5.84 -2.73 -2.18
C GLN A 79 5.16 -2.05 -0.96
N GLY A 80 5.31 -2.64 0.23
CA GLY A 80 4.70 -2.12 1.47
C GLY A 80 3.60 -2.99 2.07
N GLU A 81 3.48 -4.25 1.64
CA GLU A 81 2.77 -5.27 2.42
C GLU A 81 3.66 -5.59 3.63
N LEU A 82 3.43 -4.95 4.77
CA LEU A 82 3.75 -5.59 6.05
C LEU A 82 2.94 -6.87 6.03
N GLU A 83 3.62 -7.99 5.82
CA GLU A 83 3.02 -9.31 5.96
C GLU A 83 2.38 -9.41 7.35
N ALA A 84 1.07 -9.22 7.40
CA ALA A 84 0.22 -9.96 8.32
C ALA A 84 -0.20 -11.28 7.65
N ALA A 85 0.76 -11.95 6.99
CA ALA A 85 0.60 -13.26 6.37
C ALA A 85 1.79 -14.19 6.70
N ALA A 86 2.48 -13.95 7.82
CA ALA A 86 3.13 -15.04 8.52
C ALA A 86 2.03 -15.83 9.27
N GLU A 87 1.24 -16.63 8.55
CA GLU A 87 0.59 -17.87 9.01
C GLU A 87 -0.35 -18.43 7.92
N SER A 88 0.21 -19.13 6.94
CA SER A 88 -0.34 -20.40 6.46
C SER A 88 0.68 -21.11 5.56
N SER A 89 1.87 -21.35 6.10
CA SER A 89 2.64 -22.50 5.63
C SER A 89 1.87 -23.74 6.08
N PRO A 90 1.50 -24.68 5.19
CA PRO A 90 0.99 -25.96 5.63
C PRO A 90 2.12 -26.65 6.40
N VAL A 91 1.95 -26.81 7.71
CA VAL A 91 2.82 -27.66 8.52
C VAL A 91 2.69 -29.06 7.92
N LEU A 92 3.70 -29.48 7.16
CA LEU A 92 3.81 -30.85 6.71
C LEU A 92 3.90 -31.74 7.96
N PRO A 93 3.05 -32.79 8.10
CA PRO A 93 3.18 -33.71 9.21
C PRO A 93 4.58 -34.35 9.18
N LEU A 94 5.29 -34.32 10.31
CA LEU A 94 6.52 -35.08 10.45
C LEU A 94 6.24 -36.57 10.17
N PRO A 95 7.08 -37.26 9.38
CA PRO A 95 6.96 -38.71 9.25
C PRO A 95 7.16 -39.37 10.61
N ALA A 96 6.31 -40.36 10.93
CA ALA A 96 6.40 -41.15 12.15
C ALA A 96 7.80 -41.78 12.30
N PRO A 97 8.34 -41.91 13.52
CA PRO A 97 9.58 -42.63 13.71
C PRO A 97 9.39 -44.06 13.23
N SER A 98 10.26 -44.48 12.31
CA SER A 98 10.39 -45.88 11.89
C SER A 98 10.52 -46.74 13.13
N SER A 99 9.45 -47.47 13.45
CA SER A 99 9.51 -48.60 14.39
C SER A 99 10.62 -49.52 13.91
N GLY A 100 11.52 -49.84 14.84
CA GLY A 100 12.69 -50.66 14.54
C GLY A 100 12.33 -52.06 14.07
N GLU A 101 13.13 -52.54 13.13
CA GLU A 101 13.53 -53.92 12.88
C GLU A 101 14.99 -53.78 12.39
N SER A 102 16.03 -54.42 12.91
CA SER A 102 16.18 -55.66 13.71
C SER A 102 17.41 -55.56 14.61
#